data_AF-A0A915IVX7-F1
#
_entry.id   AF-A0A915IVX7-F1
#
_cell.length_a   1.000
_cell.length_b   1.000
_cell.length_c   1.000
_cell.angle_alpha   90.00
_cell.angle_beta   90.00
_cell.angle_gamma   90.00
#
_symmetry.space_group_name_H-M   'P 1'
#
loop_
_entity.id
_entity.type
_entity.pdbx_description
1 polymer ?
#
loop_
_entity_poly.entity_id
_entity_poly.type
_entity_poly.pdbx_seq_one_letter_code
_entity_poly.pdbx_strand_id
1 'polypeptide(L)'
;MFTRFVWILIGLFVFSAISDAKQARSMNIRRKSYGPTMPHFLNVIDYSWLPEDYDERGAKITKASHFAQSYKLGYKILLVCEAESRMTPTLKWYKDGLEMRPSMNTHFYEEKVNVTKVKAKVEIDPATIGDSGIYACLAGNQYSAMIKHFKVDYYF
;
A
#
# COMPACT_ATOMS: atom_id res chain seq x y z
N MET A 1 -65.98 -16.91 40.71
CA MET A 1 -65.45 -17.82 39.67
C MET A 1 -65.74 -17.26 38.27
N PHE A 2 -65.29 -16.03 37.95
CA PHE A 2 -65.46 -15.41 36.61
C PHE A 2 -64.42 -14.30 36.33
N THR A 3 -63.17 -14.48 36.77
CA THR A 3 -62.08 -13.48 36.56
C THR A 3 -60.88 -14.05 35.82
N ARG A 4 -61.01 -15.22 35.18
CA ARG A 4 -59.89 -15.91 34.52
C ARG A 4 -59.92 -15.91 32.98
N PHE A 5 -60.98 -15.38 32.35
CA PHE A 5 -61.11 -15.44 30.89
C PHE A 5 -60.87 -14.11 30.15
N VAL A 6 -60.68 -12.99 30.86
CA VAL A 6 -60.42 -11.67 30.22
C VAL A 6 -58.93 -11.44 29.92
N TRP A 7 -58.02 -12.19 30.55
CA TRP A 7 -56.57 -12.02 30.37
C TRP A 7 -55.98 -12.80 29.18
N ILE A 8 -56.72 -13.71 28.56
CA ILE A 8 -56.19 -14.55 27.46
C ILE A 8 -56.29 -13.81 26.11
N LEU A 9 -57.18 -12.84 25.95
CA LEU A 9 -57.32 -12.08 24.69
C LEU A 9 -56.43 -10.84 24.59
N ILE A 10 -55.80 -10.39 25.69
CA ILE A 10 -54.83 -9.28 25.67
C ILE A 10 -53.42 -9.78 25.33
N GLY A 11 -53.14 -11.07 25.54
CA GLY A 11 -51.81 -11.66 25.30
C GLY A 11 -51.41 -11.88 23.83
N LEU A 12 -52.37 -11.86 22.90
CA LEU A 12 -52.08 -12.07 21.47
C LEU A 12 -52.00 -10.78 20.65
N PHE A 13 -52.35 -9.62 21.22
CA PHE A 13 -52.19 -8.32 20.54
C PHE A 13 -50.85 -7.62 20.82
N VAL A 14 -49.97 -8.24 21.64
CA VAL A 14 -48.63 -7.69 21.93
C VAL A 14 -47.54 -8.33 21.06
N PHE A 15 -47.87 -9.36 20.27
CA PHE A 15 -46.87 -10.15 19.54
C PHE A 15 -46.55 -9.68 18.11
N SER A 16 -47.19 -8.63 17.58
CA SER A 16 -46.98 -8.21 16.18
C SER A 16 -46.37 -6.83 15.97
N ALA A 17 -45.81 -6.18 17.00
CA ALA A 17 -45.28 -4.82 16.86
C ALA A 17 -43.91 -4.58 17.50
N ILE A 18 -43.06 -5.61 17.59
CA ILE A 18 -41.64 -5.45 17.96
C ILE A 18 -40.77 -6.17 16.94
N SER A 19 -40.62 -5.58 15.76
CA SER A 19 -39.50 -5.87 14.87
C SER A 19 -38.96 -4.55 14.32
N ASP A 20 -37.88 -4.09 14.95
CA ASP A 20 -36.73 -3.39 14.35
C ASP A 20 -36.12 -2.36 15.31
N ALA A 21 -35.45 -2.87 16.35
CA ALA A 21 -34.41 -2.13 17.03
C ALA A 21 -33.05 -2.55 16.43
N LYS A 22 -32.57 -1.82 15.41
CA LYS A 22 -31.20 -1.99 14.89
C LYS A 22 -30.21 -1.52 15.96
N GLN A 23 -29.57 -2.47 16.62
CA GLN A 23 -28.50 -2.21 17.58
C GLN A 23 -27.23 -1.76 16.83
N ALA A 24 -26.94 -0.47 16.85
CA ALA A 24 -25.65 0.06 16.42
C ALA A 24 -24.59 -0.35 17.47
N ARG A 25 -23.80 -1.38 17.16
CA ARG A 25 -22.69 -1.81 17.99
C ARG A 25 -21.53 -0.83 17.79
N SER A 26 -21.39 0.12 18.71
CA SER A 26 -20.19 0.98 18.79
C SER A 26 -18.97 0.10 19.06
N MET A 27 -18.16 -0.14 18.03
CA MET A 27 -16.90 -0.87 18.15
C MET A 27 -15.85 0.07 18.76
N ASN A 28 -15.44 -0.25 19.98
CA ASN A 28 -14.38 0.45 20.68
C ASN A 28 -13.02 0.00 20.08
N ILE A 29 -12.59 0.65 18.99
CA ILE A 29 -11.31 0.32 18.33
C ILE A 29 -10.17 0.89 19.18
N ARG A 30 -9.42 -0.01 19.80
CA ARG A 30 -8.17 0.27 20.50
C ARG A 30 -7.13 0.73 19.47
N ARG A 31 -7.01 2.04 19.27
CA ARG A 31 -5.96 2.64 18.41
C ARG A 31 -4.60 2.21 18.93
N LYS A 32 -3.89 1.37 18.18
CA LYS A 32 -2.52 0.97 18.50
C LYS A 32 -1.62 2.16 18.17
N SER A 33 -1.18 2.88 19.20
CA SER A 33 -0.28 4.02 19.08
C SER A 33 1.10 3.52 18.65
N TYR A 34 1.43 3.66 17.37
CA TYR A 34 2.82 3.58 16.94
C TYR A 34 3.52 4.86 17.44
N GLY A 35 4.63 4.70 18.17
CA GLY A 35 5.33 5.77 18.90
C GLY A 35 5.93 6.87 18.01
N PRO A 36 6.37 7.99 18.61
CA PRO A 36 6.66 9.23 17.89
C PRO A 36 8.11 9.28 17.39
N THR A 37 8.42 8.57 16.31
CA THR A 37 9.51 8.93 15.38
C THR A 37 9.13 8.39 14.01
N MET A 38 8.22 9.09 13.36
CA MET A 38 7.68 8.71 12.06
C MET A 38 8.63 9.23 10.97
N PRO A 39 9.26 8.37 10.14
CA PRO A 39 10.15 8.85 9.08
C PRO A 39 9.37 9.73 8.10
N HIS A 40 10.03 10.77 7.58
CA HIS A 40 9.52 11.76 6.61
C HIS A 40 8.91 11.16 5.31
N PHE A 41 8.96 9.83 5.14
CA PHE A 41 8.61 9.09 3.95
C PHE A 41 7.10 8.75 3.82
N LEU A 42 6.32 8.82 4.90
CA LEU A 42 4.87 8.49 4.87
C LEU A 42 4.00 9.50 4.09
N ASN A 43 4.63 10.45 3.40
CA ASN A 43 3.98 11.32 2.43
C ASN A 43 3.81 10.65 1.04
N VAL A 44 4.51 9.54 0.76
CA VAL A 44 4.48 8.89 -0.58
C VAL A 44 3.24 8.01 -0.76
N ILE A 45 2.75 7.40 0.31
CA ILE A 45 1.44 6.72 0.34
C ILE A 45 0.60 7.54 1.31
N ASP A 46 -0.45 8.20 0.84
CA ASP A 46 -1.47 8.65 1.77
C ASP A 46 -2.02 7.41 2.49
N TYR A 47 -2.03 7.42 3.83
CA TYR A 47 -2.51 6.33 4.67
C TYR A 47 -3.92 5.85 4.29
N SER A 48 -4.68 6.67 3.57
CA SER A 48 -5.96 6.30 2.93
C SER A 48 -5.86 5.16 1.88
N TRP A 49 -4.67 4.91 1.32
CA TRP A 49 -4.40 3.83 0.34
C TRP A 49 -3.88 2.54 0.97
N LEU A 50 -3.61 2.51 2.28
CA LEU A 50 -3.34 1.25 2.98
C LEU A 50 -4.69 0.59 3.21
N PRO A 51 -5.05 -0.45 2.45
CA PRO A 51 -6.36 -1.04 2.61
C PRO A 51 -6.43 -1.67 4.01
N GLU A 52 -7.51 -1.41 4.74
CA GLU A 52 -7.92 -2.27 5.86
C GLU A 52 -8.20 -3.72 5.38
N ASP A 53 -8.23 -3.97 4.07
CA ASP A 53 -8.48 -5.28 3.47
C ASP A 53 -7.73 -5.45 2.13
N TYR A 54 -6.89 -6.47 2.01
CA TYR A 54 -6.09 -6.76 0.82
C TYR A 54 -7.00 -7.00 -0.41
N ASP A 55 -7.02 -6.08 -1.39
CA ASP A 55 -7.75 -6.31 -2.64
C ASP A 55 -6.91 -7.19 -3.58
N GLU A 56 -7.44 -8.36 -3.94
CA GLU A 56 -6.77 -9.30 -4.85
C GLU A 56 -6.47 -8.71 -6.23
N ARG A 57 -7.27 -7.72 -6.68
CA ARG A 57 -7.08 -6.97 -7.93
C ARG A 57 -6.00 -5.91 -7.82
N GLY A 58 -5.55 -5.61 -6.61
CA GLY A 58 -4.50 -4.66 -6.30
C GLY A 58 -3.15 -4.97 -6.95
N ALA A 59 -2.35 -3.93 -7.15
CA ALA A 59 -1.01 -4.09 -7.71
C ALA A 59 -0.06 -4.72 -6.68
N LYS A 60 0.65 -5.77 -7.08
CA LYS A 60 1.59 -6.52 -6.24
C LYS A 60 2.95 -6.54 -6.87
N ILE A 61 3.93 -5.95 -6.20
CA ILE A 61 5.36 -6.11 -6.49
C ILE A 61 5.74 -7.58 -6.26
N THR A 62 6.03 -8.28 -7.35
CA THR A 62 6.42 -9.70 -7.37
C THR A 62 7.94 -9.88 -7.27
N LYS A 63 8.72 -8.91 -7.76
CA LYS A 63 10.19 -8.88 -7.61
C LYS A 63 10.67 -7.44 -7.42
N ALA A 64 11.73 -7.28 -6.64
CA ALA A 64 12.38 -5.98 -6.44
C ALA A 64 13.88 -6.19 -6.18
N SER A 65 14.65 -5.10 -6.33
CA SER A 65 16.02 -5.03 -5.82
C SER A 65 16.10 -5.41 -4.34
N HIS A 66 17.27 -5.88 -3.92
CA HIS A 66 17.55 -6.26 -2.55
C HIS A 66 17.30 -5.09 -1.59
N PHE A 67 16.89 -5.39 -0.35
CA PHE A 67 16.54 -4.36 0.65
C PHE A 67 17.72 -3.43 1.01
N ALA A 68 18.95 -3.87 0.74
CA ALA A 68 20.16 -3.08 0.87
C ALA A 68 21.11 -3.38 -0.30
N GLN A 69 21.52 -2.36 -1.05
CA GLN A 69 22.42 -2.48 -2.18
C GLN A 69 23.61 -1.52 -2.01
N SER A 70 24.81 -2.04 -2.21
CA SER A 70 26.03 -1.24 -2.21
C SER A 70 26.50 -0.97 -3.63
N TYR A 71 27.09 0.20 -3.89
CA TYR A 71 27.64 0.56 -5.20
C TYR A 71 29.02 1.21 -5.08
N LYS A 72 29.83 1.02 -6.12
CA LYS A 72 31.14 1.67 -6.25
C LYS A 72 31.00 3.01 -6.96
N LEU A 73 31.69 4.03 -6.46
CA LEU A 73 31.69 5.36 -7.09
C LEU A 73 32.20 5.30 -8.53
N GLY A 74 31.51 5.99 -9.44
CA GLY A 74 31.80 6.01 -10.88
C GLY A 74 31.31 4.79 -11.66
N TYR A 75 30.72 3.79 -10.99
CA TYR A 75 30.09 2.64 -11.63
C TYR A 75 28.57 2.83 -11.72
N LYS A 76 27.87 1.82 -12.20
CA LYS A 76 26.43 1.83 -12.41
C LYS A 76 25.65 1.33 -11.20
N ILE A 77 24.61 2.06 -10.81
CA ILE A 77 23.54 1.55 -9.93
C ILE A 77 22.40 1.03 -10.82
N LEU A 78 21.92 -0.16 -10.52
CA LEU A 78 20.75 -0.73 -11.19
C LEU A 78 19.71 -1.16 -10.15
N LEU A 79 18.54 -0.50 -10.21
CA LEU A 79 17.38 -0.80 -9.39
C LEU A 79 16.29 -1.42 -10.26
N VAL A 80 15.64 -2.47 -9.77
CA VAL A 80 14.62 -3.23 -10.53
C VAL A 80 13.37 -3.43 -9.68
N CYS A 81 12.22 -3.35 -10.33
CA CYS A 81 10.93 -3.67 -9.74
C CYS A 81 10.05 -4.34 -10.79
N GLU A 82 9.35 -5.40 -10.41
CA GLU A 82 8.36 -6.12 -11.22
C GLU A 82 7.05 -6.12 -10.44
N ALA A 83 5.96 -5.71 -11.07
CA ALA A 83 4.64 -5.71 -10.47
C ALA A 83 3.62 -6.44 -11.34
N GLU A 84 2.67 -7.08 -10.69
CA GLU A 84 1.58 -7.83 -11.29
C GLU A 84 0.24 -7.39 -10.69
N SER A 85 -0.79 -7.25 -11.52
CA SER A 85 -2.15 -6.96 -11.08
C SER A 85 -3.17 -7.45 -12.12
N ARG A 86 -4.46 -7.52 -11.77
CA ARG A 86 -5.51 -7.91 -12.72
C ARG A 86 -5.65 -6.92 -13.89
N MET A 87 -5.24 -5.67 -13.67
CA MET A 87 -5.11 -4.63 -14.70
C MET A 87 -3.62 -4.31 -14.91
N THR A 88 -3.26 -3.51 -15.92
CA THR A 88 -1.86 -3.10 -16.05
C THR A 88 -1.47 -2.18 -14.88
N PRO A 89 -0.53 -2.57 -14.01
CA PRO A 89 -0.12 -1.74 -12.88
C PRO A 89 0.79 -0.59 -13.35
N THR A 90 0.81 0.50 -12.60
CA THR A 90 1.76 1.60 -12.80
C THR A 90 2.93 1.47 -11.84
N LEU A 91 4.16 1.69 -12.32
CA LEU A 91 5.36 1.74 -11.48
C LEU A 91 5.90 3.16 -11.36
N LYS A 92 6.23 3.57 -10.13
CA LYS A 92 6.88 4.85 -9.82
C LYS A 92 8.07 4.64 -8.90
N TRP A 93 9.05 5.51 -9.03
CA TRP A 93 10.27 5.47 -8.24
C TRP A 93 10.43 6.71 -7.39
N TYR A 94 10.90 6.52 -6.17
CA TYR A 94 11.15 7.59 -5.20
C TYR A 94 12.54 7.44 -4.62
N LYS A 95 13.20 8.58 -4.35
CA LYS A 95 14.43 8.66 -3.58
C LYS A 95 14.20 9.64 -2.43
N ASP A 96 14.45 9.19 -1.21
CA ASP A 96 14.31 9.98 0.01
C ASP A 96 12.94 10.65 0.16
N GLY A 97 11.89 9.98 -0.35
CA GLY A 97 10.50 10.45 -0.31
C GLY A 97 10.07 11.33 -1.48
N LEU A 98 10.97 11.66 -2.41
CA LEU A 98 10.67 12.48 -3.59
C LEU A 98 10.57 11.62 -4.85
N GLU A 99 9.55 11.85 -5.67
CA GLU A 99 9.38 11.16 -6.96
C GLU A 99 10.57 11.49 -7.87
N MET A 100 11.25 10.44 -8.32
CA MET A 100 12.42 10.60 -9.16
C MET A 100 12.02 11.02 -10.56
N ARG A 101 12.89 11.77 -11.23
CA ARG A 101 12.72 12.18 -12.63
C ARG A 101 13.99 11.86 -13.42
N PRO A 102 13.87 11.66 -14.74
CA PRO A 102 15.05 11.54 -15.59
C PRO A 102 16.00 12.73 -15.41
N SER A 103 17.30 12.45 -15.39
CA SER A 103 18.37 13.43 -15.31
C SER A 103 19.51 13.05 -16.26
N MET A 104 20.62 13.80 -16.26
CA MET A 104 21.78 13.48 -17.10
C MET A 104 22.39 12.11 -16.79
N ASN A 105 22.37 11.67 -15.53
CA ASN A 105 22.95 10.41 -15.07
C ASN A 105 21.89 9.40 -14.62
N THR A 106 20.60 9.73 -14.65
CA THR A 106 19.51 8.86 -14.17
C THR A 106 18.53 8.55 -15.31
N HIS A 107 18.44 7.28 -15.67
CA HIS A 107 17.61 6.78 -16.76
C HIS A 107 16.57 5.77 -16.27
N PHE A 108 15.36 5.86 -16.82
CA PHE A 108 14.23 5.02 -16.47
C PHE A 108 13.84 4.16 -17.65
N TYR A 109 13.53 2.90 -17.38
CA TYR A 109 13.05 1.99 -18.40
C TYR A 109 11.88 1.19 -17.85
N GLU A 110 10.86 1.03 -18.68
CA GLU A 110 9.69 0.24 -18.39
C GLU A 110 9.44 -0.76 -19.52
N GLU A 111 9.11 -1.99 -19.15
CA GLU A 111 8.85 -3.11 -20.04
C GLU A 111 7.53 -3.77 -19.62
N LYS A 112 6.55 -3.78 -20.52
CA LYS A 112 5.32 -4.54 -20.34
C LYS A 112 5.62 -6.01 -20.69
N VAL A 113 5.70 -6.85 -19.65
CA VAL A 113 5.95 -8.29 -19.82
C VAL A 113 4.71 -8.97 -20.41
N ASN A 114 3.52 -8.58 -19.92
CA ASN A 114 2.22 -8.97 -20.49
C ASN A 114 1.14 -7.96 -20.02
N VAL A 115 -0.14 -8.30 -20.20
CA VAL A 115 -1.27 -7.42 -19.84
C VAL A 115 -1.34 -7.13 -18.33
N THR A 116 -0.97 -8.11 -17.51
CA THR A 116 -1.08 -8.06 -16.05
C THR A 116 0.24 -7.71 -15.36
N LYS A 117 1.36 -7.72 -16.07
CA LYS A 117 2.70 -7.63 -15.50
C LYS A 117 3.58 -6.61 -16.21
N VAL A 118 4.22 -5.76 -15.40
CA VAL A 118 5.18 -4.75 -15.85
C VAL A 118 6.47 -4.86 -15.05
N LYS A 119 7.59 -4.56 -15.69
CA LYS A 119 8.91 -4.46 -15.08
C LYS A 119 9.46 -3.07 -15.33
N ALA A 120 10.00 -2.43 -14.31
CA ALA A 120 10.72 -1.17 -14.44
C ALA A 120 12.12 -1.29 -13.86
N LYS A 121 13.03 -0.49 -14.42
CA LYS A 121 14.38 -0.32 -13.90
C LYS A 121 14.79 1.15 -13.87
N VAL A 122 15.57 1.51 -12.86
CA VAL A 122 16.30 2.78 -12.80
C VAL A 122 17.78 2.47 -12.92
N GLU A 123 18.44 3.18 -13.82
CA GLU A 123 19.88 3.11 -14.03
C GLU A 123 20.47 4.47 -13.65
N ILE A 124 21.44 4.47 -12.73
CA ILE A 124 22.22 5.67 -12.39
C ILE A 124 23.66 5.42 -12.79
N ASP A 125 24.15 6.18 -13.77
CA ASP A 125 25.46 6.00 -14.38
C ASP A 125 26.00 7.35 -14.91
N PRO A 126 27.14 7.87 -14.43
CA PRO A 126 27.96 7.33 -13.33
C PRO A 126 27.34 7.60 -11.96
N ALA A 127 27.55 6.67 -11.02
CA ALA A 127 27.13 6.82 -9.64
C ALA A 127 28.06 7.75 -8.84
N THR A 128 27.44 8.59 -8.03
CA THR A 128 28.07 9.62 -7.19
C THR A 128 27.73 9.36 -5.72
N ILE A 129 28.40 10.07 -4.81
CA ILE A 129 28.10 9.99 -3.37
C ILE A 129 26.64 10.40 -3.07
N GLY A 130 26.10 11.35 -3.85
CA GLY A 130 24.74 11.87 -3.69
C GLY A 130 23.63 10.87 -4.05
N ASP A 131 23.98 9.78 -4.73
CA ASP A 131 23.04 8.71 -5.07
C ASP A 131 22.76 7.77 -3.90
N SER A 132 23.47 7.91 -2.79
CA SER A 132 23.11 7.23 -1.54
C SER A 132 21.76 7.73 -1.02
N GLY A 133 20.99 6.82 -0.42
CA GLY A 133 19.68 7.16 0.11
C GLY A 133 18.74 5.96 0.25
N ILE A 134 17.51 6.27 0.62
CA ILE A 134 16.42 5.29 0.67
C ILE A 134 15.60 5.44 -0.59
N TYR A 135 15.59 4.38 -1.38
CA TYR A 135 14.80 4.32 -2.59
C TYR A 135 13.53 3.52 -2.34
N ALA A 136 12.51 3.79 -3.15
CA ALA A 136 11.27 3.05 -3.13
C ALA A 136 10.71 2.85 -4.53
N CYS A 137 10.22 1.63 -4.78
CA CYS A 137 9.32 1.35 -5.89
C CYS A 137 7.88 1.34 -5.38
N LEU A 138 7.01 2.15 -5.99
CA LEU A 138 5.57 2.13 -5.78
C LEU A 138 4.90 1.48 -6.99
N ALA A 139 4.20 0.37 -6.75
CA ALA A 139 3.29 -0.23 -7.70
C ALA A 139 1.85 0.14 -7.34
N GLY A 140 1.11 0.72 -8.28
CA GLY A 140 -0.25 1.19 -8.03
C GLY A 140 -1.25 0.78 -9.11
N ASN A 141 -2.51 0.64 -8.73
CA ASN A 141 -3.65 0.69 -9.61
C ASN A 141 -4.86 1.31 -8.86
N GLN A 142 -6.04 1.31 -9.49
CA GLN A 142 -7.25 1.89 -8.87
C GLN A 142 -7.74 1.16 -7.60
N TYR A 143 -7.23 -0.04 -7.30
CA TYR A 143 -7.67 -0.87 -6.19
C TYR A 143 -6.68 -0.86 -5.01
N SER A 144 -5.38 -0.82 -5.29
CA SER A 144 -4.36 -0.73 -4.23
C SER A 144 -3.04 -0.14 -4.72
N ALA A 145 -2.23 0.29 -3.76
CA ALA A 145 -0.83 0.59 -3.95
C ALA A 145 0.04 -0.26 -3.02
N MET A 146 1.19 -0.71 -3.51
CA MET A 146 2.18 -1.44 -2.72
C MET A 146 3.55 -0.79 -2.93
N ILE A 147 4.30 -0.64 -1.85
CA ILE A 147 5.65 -0.08 -1.88
C ILE A 147 6.69 -1.09 -1.40
N LYS A 148 7.86 -1.08 -2.04
CA LYS A 148 9.07 -1.70 -1.52
C LYS A 148 10.19 -0.69 -1.36
N HIS A 149 10.74 -0.62 -0.16
CA HIS A 149 11.92 0.18 0.19
C HIS A 149 13.19 -0.63 0.05
N PHE A 150 14.25 0.07 -0.33
CA PHE A 150 15.60 -0.48 -0.27
C PHE A 150 16.60 0.65 -0.02
N LYS A 151 17.60 0.36 0.83
CA LYS A 151 18.71 1.26 1.13
C LYS A 151 19.78 1.10 0.07
N VAL A 152 20.28 2.21 -0.46
CA VAL A 152 21.41 2.22 -1.39
C VAL A 152 22.54 3.03 -0.77
N ASP A 153 23.74 2.45 -0.69
CA ASP A 153 24.89 3.06 -0.03
C ASP A 153 26.18 2.84 -0.84
N TYR A 154 27.17 3.72 -0.72
CA TYR A 154 28.40 3.61 -1.50
C TYR A 154 29.52 2.90 -0.73
N TYR A 155 30.51 2.40 -1.46
CA TYR A 155 31.78 1.95 -0.93
C TYR A 155 32.93 2.43 -1.83
N PHE A 156 34.16 2.33 -1.30
CA PHE A 156 35.40 2.74 -1.94
C PHE A 156 36.01 1.60 -2.76
#